data_AF-A0A1M2Z8T7-F1
#
_entry.id   AF-A0A1M2Z8T7-F1
#
_cell.length_a   1.000
_cell.length_b   1.000
_cell.length_c   1.000
_cell.angle_alpha   90.00
_cell.angle_beta   90.00
_cell.angle_gamma   90.00
#
_symmetry.space_group_name_H-M   'P 1'
#
loop_
_entity.id
_entity.type
_entity.pdbx_description
1 polymer ?
#
loop_
_entity_poly.entity_id
_entity_poly.type
_entity_poly.pdbx_seq_one_letter_code
_entity_poly.pdbx_strand_id
1 'polypeptide(L)'
;MKKLKTVHKIALYFSASAVLFVVHLFLNVYHPKSYYNDIINVFSIVFAVLSGYNLYRYLLLERLERFIRSLIKRSSEFFGKLRARRISQRKKKKIILGGSRDEHSYIFFDKSQKSQQQKRKEKRKTRWKDMQTNSERIRFLYRRFVLHAVRQGVTVKETQTPLEIQEALREQAIESETMTDLYIRSRYGKESLTDCDVEQAATFLYKK
;
A
#
# COMPACT_ATOMS: atom_id res chain seq x y z
N MET A 1 16.79 12.05 -13.78
CA MET A 1 17.14 13.32 -14.47
C MET A 1 17.95 14.33 -13.64
N LYS A 2 17.67 14.57 -12.34
CA LYS A 2 18.44 15.58 -11.55
C LYS A 2 19.94 15.29 -11.42
N LYS A 3 20.34 14.02 -11.19
CA LYS A 3 21.76 13.63 -11.08
C LYS A 3 22.58 13.91 -12.34
N LEU A 4 22.02 13.66 -13.52
CA LEU A 4 22.70 13.88 -14.80
C LEU A 4 23.04 15.36 -15.02
N LYS A 5 22.12 16.27 -14.64
CA LYS A 5 22.33 17.72 -14.72
C LYS A 5 23.43 18.19 -13.75
N THR A 6 23.57 17.57 -12.59
CA THR A 6 24.60 17.94 -11.61
C THR A 6 25.99 17.49 -12.05
N VAL A 7 26.13 16.26 -12.56
CA VAL A 7 27.41 15.74 -13.08
C VAL A 7 27.89 16.58 -14.26
N HIS A 8 26.99 16.96 -15.17
CA HIS A 8 27.35 17.80 -16.31
C HIS A 8 27.85 19.19 -15.90
N LYS A 9 27.24 19.81 -14.87
CA LYS A 9 27.72 21.08 -14.32
C LYS A 9 29.11 20.95 -13.71
N ILE A 10 29.37 19.88 -12.95
CA ILE A 10 30.69 19.65 -12.34
C ILE A 10 31.76 19.44 -13.43
N ALA A 11 31.46 18.65 -14.46
CA ALA A 11 32.36 18.45 -15.61
C ALA A 11 32.65 19.77 -16.34
N LEU A 12 31.64 20.62 -16.52
CA LEU A 12 31.80 21.93 -17.13
C LEU A 12 32.72 22.84 -16.30
N TYR A 13 32.51 22.94 -14.99
CA TYR A 13 33.39 23.73 -14.11
C TYR A 13 34.83 23.21 -14.10
N PHE A 14 35.00 21.89 -14.11
CA PHE A 14 36.32 21.29 -14.16
C PHE A 14 37.04 21.60 -15.48
N SER A 15 36.34 21.48 -16.62
CA SER A 15 36.90 21.82 -17.93
C SER A 15 37.28 23.30 -18.05
N ALA A 16 36.45 24.21 -17.55
CA ALA A 16 36.75 25.64 -17.54
C ALA A 16 37.96 25.96 -16.66
N SER A 17 38.09 25.30 -15.50
CA SER A 17 39.24 25.48 -14.61
C SER A 17 40.55 24.98 -15.23
N ALA A 18 40.51 23.88 -15.97
CA ALA A 18 41.67 23.31 -16.65
C ALA A 18 42.15 24.25 -17.77
N VAL A 19 41.22 24.85 -18.52
CA VAL A 19 41.56 25.82 -19.56
C VAL A 19 42.22 27.06 -18.95
N LEU A 20 41.65 27.62 -17.88
CA LEU A 20 42.24 28.78 -17.19
C LEU A 20 43.62 28.48 -16.62
N PHE A 21 43.83 27.27 -16.10
CA PHE A 21 45.13 26.82 -15.61
C PHE A 21 46.18 26.72 -16.73
N VAL A 22 45.80 26.18 -17.89
CA VAL A 22 46.71 26.11 -19.06
C VAL A 22 47.06 27.52 -19.57
N VAL A 23 46.08 28.44 -19.62
CA VAL A 23 46.33 29.85 -19.98
C VAL A 23 47.28 30.51 -19.00
N HIS A 24 47.11 30.27 -17.69
CA HIS A 24 48.02 30.77 -16.66
C HIS A 24 49.44 30.23 -16.83
N LEU A 25 49.60 28.92 -17.04
CA LEU A 25 50.90 28.31 -17.32
C LEU A 25 51.57 28.95 -18.54
N PHE A 26 50.81 29.18 -19.61
CA PHE A 26 51.32 29.81 -20.82
C PHE A 26 51.79 31.24 -20.54
N LEU A 27 50.97 32.07 -19.89
CA LEU A 27 51.35 33.46 -19.56
C LEU A 27 52.59 33.54 -18.66
N ASN A 28 52.72 32.61 -17.70
CA ASN A 28 53.87 32.57 -16.80
C ASN A 28 55.19 32.22 -17.53
N VAL A 29 55.13 31.36 -18.56
CA VAL A 29 56.30 31.01 -19.38
C VAL A 29 56.77 32.20 -20.22
N TYR A 30 55.85 32.95 -20.82
CA TYR A 30 56.20 34.04 -21.74
C TYR A 30 56.52 35.36 -21.04
N HIS A 31 55.93 35.65 -19.87
CA HIS A 31 56.14 36.91 -19.16
C HIS A 31 56.37 36.72 -17.64
N PRO A 32 57.52 36.18 -17.23
CA PRO A 32 57.74 35.72 -15.86
C PRO A 32 57.78 36.82 -14.79
N LYS A 33 58.12 38.08 -15.14
CA LYS A 33 58.25 39.21 -14.19
C LYS A 33 57.17 40.28 -14.36
N SER A 34 55.99 39.85 -14.80
CA SER A 34 54.86 40.74 -15.04
C SER A 34 54.02 40.90 -13.76
N TYR A 35 53.63 42.14 -13.43
CA TYR A 35 52.66 42.44 -12.36
C TYR A 35 51.36 41.63 -12.50
N TYR A 36 51.00 41.24 -13.72
CA TYR A 36 49.84 40.39 -13.99
C TYR A 36 49.95 38.98 -13.39
N ASN A 37 51.16 38.44 -13.21
CA ASN A 37 51.33 37.10 -12.65
C ASN A 37 50.86 37.03 -11.19
N ASP A 38 51.11 38.07 -10.40
CA ASP A 38 50.67 38.12 -9.00
C ASP A 38 49.14 38.15 -8.91
N ILE A 39 48.49 38.94 -9.78
CA ILE A 39 47.03 38.99 -9.86
C ILE A 39 46.45 37.63 -10.24
N ILE A 40 46.98 37.00 -11.30
CA ILE A 40 46.46 35.70 -11.75
C ILE A 40 46.72 34.60 -10.71
N ASN A 41 47.85 34.65 -10.00
CA ASN A 41 48.14 33.74 -8.90
C ASN A 41 47.09 33.85 -7.79
N VAL A 42 46.73 35.06 -7.36
CA VAL A 42 45.67 35.26 -6.36
C VAL A 42 44.34 34.68 -6.84
N PHE A 43 43.93 34.97 -8.08
CA PHE A 43 42.69 34.41 -8.64
C PHE A 43 42.72 32.87 -8.72
N SER A 44 43.87 32.29 -9.09
CA SER A 44 44.03 30.84 -9.16
C SER A 44 43.85 30.17 -7.79
N ILE A 45 44.39 30.77 -6.73
CA ILE A 45 44.24 30.28 -5.36
C ILE A 45 42.77 30.36 -4.92
N VAL A 46 42.11 31.49 -5.14
CA VAL A 46 40.68 31.67 -4.80
C VAL A 46 39.83 30.64 -5.52
N PHE A 47 40.10 30.42 -6.82
CA PHE A 47 39.37 29.45 -7.62
C PHE A 47 39.61 28.01 -7.13
N ALA A 48 40.86 27.66 -6.80
CA ALA A 48 41.21 26.36 -6.26
C ALA A 48 40.46 26.07 -4.94
N VAL A 49 40.42 27.03 -4.02
CA VAL A 49 39.69 26.92 -2.74
C VAL A 49 38.19 26.71 -2.98
N LEU A 50 37.58 27.50 -3.86
CA LEU A 50 36.15 27.36 -4.19
C LEU A 50 35.83 26.01 -4.83
N SER A 51 36.68 25.53 -5.74
CA SER A 51 36.51 24.23 -6.38
C SER A 51 36.63 23.08 -5.36
N GLY A 52 37.62 23.15 -4.46
CA GLY A 52 37.82 22.19 -3.39
C GLY A 52 36.65 22.14 -2.41
N TYR A 53 36.11 23.31 -2.03
CA TYR A 53 34.93 23.40 -1.17
C TYR A 53 33.69 22.74 -1.82
N ASN A 54 33.45 22.99 -3.10
CA ASN A 54 32.32 22.39 -3.83
C ASN A 54 32.48 20.87 -3.97
N LEU A 55 33.70 20.39 -4.24
CA LEU A 55 34.00 18.96 -4.31
C LEU A 55 33.81 18.29 -2.95
N TYR A 56 34.32 18.90 -1.88
CA TYR A 56 34.12 18.44 -0.51
C TYR A 56 32.62 18.33 -0.18
N ARG A 57 31.84 19.38 -0.47
CA ARG A 57 30.39 19.39 -0.27
C ARG A 57 29.69 18.27 -1.05
N TYR A 58 30.09 18.02 -2.30
CA TYR A 58 29.52 16.95 -3.12
C TYR A 58 29.78 15.56 -2.52
N LEU A 59 31.04 15.28 -2.17
CA LEU A 59 31.44 14.01 -1.55
C LEU A 59 30.75 13.79 -0.20
N LEU A 60 30.59 14.86 0.59
CA LEU A 60 29.92 14.82 1.88
C LEU A 60 28.43 14.51 1.71
N LEU A 61 27.75 15.13 0.75
CA LEU A 61 26.35 14.86 0.44
C LEU A 61 26.12 13.42 -0.06
N GLU A 62 27.01 12.86 -0.89
CA GLU A 62 26.91 11.47 -1.32
C GLU A 62 27.09 10.46 -0.17
N ARG A 63 28.01 10.76 0.75
CA ARG A 63 28.22 9.94 1.96
C ARG A 63 27.01 10.04 2.89
N LEU A 64 26.44 11.23 3.03
CA LEU A 64 25.29 11.51 3.86
C LEU A 64 24.00 10.89 3.29
N GLU A 65 23.81 10.87 1.97
CA GLU A 65 22.69 10.15 1.34
C GLU A 65 22.71 8.64 1.65
N ARG A 66 23.89 8.01 1.54
CA ARG A 66 24.05 6.58 1.86
C ARG A 66 23.76 6.33 3.35
N PHE A 67 24.23 7.21 4.22
CA PHE A 67 23.99 7.12 5.65
C PHE A 67 22.51 7.31 6.01
N ILE A 68 21.84 8.32 5.46
CA ILE A 68 20.40 8.56 5.67
C ILE A 68 19.58 7.37 5.19
N ARG A 69 19.86 6.81 3.99
CA ARG A 69 19.14 5.62 3.51
C ARG A 69 19.33 4.43 4.46
N SER A 70 20.52 4.25 5.02
CA SER A 70 20.79 3.19 6.00
C SER A 70 20.05 3.42 7.33
N LEU A 71 19.95 4.67 7.78
CA LEU A 71 19.19 5.04 8.98
C LEU A 71 17.69 4.88 8.78
N ILE A 72 17.14 5.26 7.63
CA ILE A 72 15.72 5.07 7.29
C ILE A 72 15.38 3.58 7.26
N LYS A 73 16.26 2.73 6.71
CA LYS A 73 16.04 1.28 6.70
C LYS A 73 16.01 0.72 8.13
N ARG A 74 17.00 1.05 8.96
CA ARG A 74 17.06 0.62 10.37
C ARG A 74 15.91 1.18 11.20
N SER A 75 15.52 2.45 11.00
CA SER A 75 14.41 3.05 11.73
C SER A 75 13.07 2.46 11.30
N SER A 76 12.89 2.11 10.02
CA SER A 76 11.66 1.44 9.56
C SER A 76 11.45 0.07 10.21
N GLU A 77 12.51 -0.68 10.47
CA GLU A 77 12.46 -1.96 11.21
C GLU A 77 12.13 -1.75 12.69
N PHE A 78 12.67 -0.69 13.30
CA PHE A 78 12.42 -0.33 14.69
C PHE A 78 10.98 0.21 14.91
N PHE A 79 10.54 1.15 14.07
CA PHE A 79 9.16 1.66 14.08
C PHE A 79 8.15 0.59 13.66
N GLY A 80 8.51 -0.32 12.75
CA GLY A 80 7.69 -1.48 12.41
C GLY A 80 7.42 -2.37 13.63
N LYS A 81 8.44 -2.64 14.46
CA LYS A 81 8.29 -3.41 15.71
C LYS A 81 7.44 -2.69 16.76
N LEU A 82 7.56 -1.36 16.88
CA LEU A 82 6.74 -0.56 17.81
C LEU A 82 5.27 -0.46 17.35
N ARG A 83 5.01 -0.30 16.05
CA ARG A 83 3.65 -0.32 15.47
C ARG A 83 3.03 -1.71 15.60
N ALA A 84 3.82 -2.77 15.38
CA ALA A 84 3.39 -4.15 15.56
C ALA A 84 2.99 -4.45 17.02
N ARG A 85 3.68 -3.88 18.02
CA ARG A 85 3.30 -4.04 19.44
C ARG A 85 1.99 -3.31 19.80
N ARG A 86 1.72 -2.10 19.29
CA ARG A 86 0.40 -1.44 19.50
C ARG A 86 -0.74 -2.13 18.76
N ILE A 87 -0.50 -2.64 17.55
CA ILE A 87 -1.52 -3.37 16.78
C ILE A 87 -1.74 -4.77 17.36
N SER A 88 -0.70 -5.41 17.91
CA SER A 88 -0.79 -6.71 18.61
C SER A 88 -1.63 -6.63 19.88
N GLN A 89 -1.56 -5.53 20.64
CA GLN A 89 -2.38 -5.31 21.83
C GLN A 89 -3.86 -5.07 21.48
N ARG A 90 -4.17 -4.41 20.35
CA ARG A 90 -5.55 -4.34 19.81
C ARG A 90 -6.02 -5.66 19.15
N LYS A 91 -5.12 -6.48 18.61
CA LYS A 91 -5.45 -7.78 17.98
C LYS A 91 -5.58 -8.93 18.98
N LYS A 92 -4.87 -8.92 20.12
CA LYS A 92 -5.01 -9.99 21.14
C LYS A 92 -6.37 -9.99 21.84
N LYS A 93 -7.06 -8.85 21.91
CA LYS A 93 -8.46 -8.81 22.39
C LYS A 93 -9.48 -9.35 21.36
N LYS A 94 -9.05 -9.74 20.15
CA LYS A 94 -9.88 -10.27 19.06
C LYS A 94 -9.58 -11.74 18.71
N ILE A 95 -8.74 -12.43 19.51
CA ILE A 95 -8.32 -13.83 19.29
C ILE A 95 -8.99 -14.80 20.28
N ILE A 96 -9.63 -14.32 21.35
CA ILE A 96 -10.51 -15.13 22.20
C ILE A 96 -11.93 -14.89 21.68
N LEU A 97 -12.36 -15.63 20.67
CA LEU A 97 -13.72 -15.72 20.11
C LEU A 97 -13.51 -16.35 18.73
N GLY A 98 -13.34 -17.66 18.73
CA GLY A 98 -13.03 -18.46 17.54
C GLY A 98 -13.29 -19.93 17.82
N GLY A 99 -14.36 -20.20 18.57
CA GLY A 99 -14.74 -21.51 19.06
C GLY A 99 -16.19 -21.50 19.47
N SER A 100 -17.08 -21.69 18.49
CA SER A 100 -18.45 -22.17 18.66
C SER A 100 -19.30 -21.53 19.76
N ARG A 101 -19.92 -20.39 19.44
CA ARG A 101 -21.35 -20.04 19.66
C ARG A 101 -21.45 -18.54 19.41
N ASP A 102 -22.26 -18.18 18.43
CA ASP A 102 -22.68 -16.80 18.15
C ASP A 102 -21.57 -15.79 17.86
N GLU A 103 -21.05 -15.81 16.62
CA GLU A 103 -20.14 -14.75 16.17
C GLU A 103 -20.61 -14.10 14.87
N HIS A 104 -20.66 -12.77 14.92
CA HIS A 104 -21.07 -11.90 13.84
C HIS A 104 -20.18 -12.10 12.60
N SER A 105 -20.69 -12.83 11.62
CA SER A 105 -20.03 -12.95 10.32
C SER A 105 -20.11 -11.62 9.57
N TYR A 106 -18.94 -11.00 9.35
CA TYR A 106 -18.73 -9.92 8.39
C TYR A 106 -18.60 -10.56 7.00
N ILE A 107 -19.38 -10.08 6.04
CA ILE A 107 -19.62 -10.73 4.74
C ILE A 107 -18.45 -10.53 3.77
N PHE A 108 -17.61 -9.55 4.03
CA PHE A 108 -16.56 -9.11 3.12
C PHE A 108 -15.21 -9.27 3.79
N PHE A 109 -14.34 -10.04 3.13
CA PHE A 109 -12.92 -10.07 3.40
C PHE A 109 -12.25 -9.33 2.24
N ASP A 110 -11.79 -8.11 2.51
CA ASP A 110 -10.91 -7.38 1.60
C ASP A 110 -9.72 -8.26 1.18
N LYS A 111 -9.59 -8.46 -0.14
CA LYS A 111 -8.59 -9.32 -0.78
C LYS A 111 -7.26 -8.63 -1.02
N SER A 112 -7.10 -7.36 -0.65
CA SER A 112 -6.02 -6.54 -1.21
C SER A 112 -4.62 -6.79 -0.63
N GLN A 113 -4.44 -7.41 0.55
CA GLN A 113 -3.09 -7.65 1.11
C GLN A 113 -2.96 -8.89 2.02
N LYS A 114 -3.06 -10.11 1.48
CA LYS A 114 -2.73 -11.32 2.27
C LYS A 114 -1.67 -12.19 1.60
N SER A 115 -0.68 -12.60 2.40
CA SER A 115 0.41 -13.49 1.99
C SER A 115 -0.09 -14.86 1.54
N GLN A 116 0.64 -15.50 0.63
CA GLN A 116 0.29 -16.79 0.01
C GLN A 116 0.02 -17.92 1.03
N GLN A 117 0.61 -17.84 2.23
CA GLN A 117 0.40 -18.81 3.31
C GLN A 117 -0.97 -18.64 4.00
N GLN A 118 -1.50 -17.42 4.09
CA GLN A 118 -2.82 -17.16 4.69
C GLN A 118 -3.96 -17.65 3.77
N LYS A 119 -3.74 -17.59 2.44
CA LYS A 119 -4.64 -18.20 1.44
C LYS A 119 -4.77 -19.72 1.57
N ARG A 120 -3.83 -20.42 2.23
CA ARG A 120 -3.86 -21.88 2.40
C ARG A 120 -4.71 -22.32 3.61
N LYS A 121 -4.76 -21.54 4.69
CA LYS A 121 -5.60 -21.86 5.86
C LYS A 121 -7.08 -21.49 5.66
N GLU A 122 -7.36 -20.45 4.87
CA GLU A 122 -8.72 -20.00 4.50
C GLU A 122 -9.39 -20.89 3.41
N LYS A 123 -8.70 -21.95 2.95
CA LYS A 123 -9.15 -22.81 1.83
C LYS A 123 -10.15 -23.90 2.21
N ARG A 124 -10.55 -24.05 3.48
CA ARG A 124 -11.85 -24.67 3.79
C ARG A 124 -12.94 -23.63 3.58
N LYS A 125 -13.17 -23.23 2.32
CA LYS A 125 -14.41 -22.56 1.95
C LYS A 125 -15.53 -23.52 2.32
N THR A 126 -16.40 -23.12 3.25
CA THR A 126 -17.58 -23.88 3.65
C THR A 126 -18.34 -24.29 2.40
N ARG A 127 -18.42 -25.59 2.13
CA ARG A 127 -19.09 -26.13 0.93
C ARG A 127 -20.58 -26.25 1.26
N TRP A 128 -21.41 -26.24 0.22
CA TRP A 128 -22.84 -26.53 0.37
C TRP A 128 -23.10 -27.85 1.12
N LYS A 129 -22.27 -28.86 0.84
CA LYS A 129 -22.31 -30.18 1.49
C LYS A 129 -22.03 -30.16 3.00
N ASP A 130 -21.40 -29.10 3.50
CA ASP A 130 -21.04 -28.97 4.91
C ASP A 130 -22.16 -28.33 5.74
N MET A 131 -23.31 -27.98 5.14
CA MET A 131 -24.42 -27.29 5.80
C MET A 131 -25.42 -28.28 6.35
N GLN A 132 -25.59 -28.24 7.67
CA GLN A 132 -26.47 -29.17 8.38
C GLN A 132 -27.88 -28.60 8.55
N THR A 133 -28.03 -27.27 8.53
CA THR A 133 -29.33 -26.61 8.75
C THR A 133 -29.75 -25.73 7.58
N ASN A 134 -31.05 -25.54 7.40
CA ASN A 134 -31.59 -24.62 6.40
C ASN A 134 -31.17 -23.17 6.65
N SER A 135 -31.03 -22.77 7.92
CA SER A 135 -30.47 -21.47 8.28
C SER A 135 -29.02 -21.29 7.81
N GLU A 136 -28.19 -22.34 7.81
CA GLU A 136 -26.85 -22.28 7.21
C GLU A 136 -26.89 -22.16 5.69
N ARG A 137 -27.78 -22.92 5.04
CA ARG A 137 -28.01 -22.89 3.59
C ARG A 137 -28.42 -21.51 3.10
N ILE A 138 -29.41 -20.88 3.76
CA ILE A 138 -29.85 -19.52 3.41
C ILE A 138 -28.72 -18.51 3.59
N ARG A 139 -27.98 -18.54 4.71
CA ARG A 139 -26.83 -17.64 4.91
C ARG A 139 -25.74 -17.82 3.85
N PHE A 140 -25.57 -19.03 3.33
CA PHE A 140 -24.66 -19.28 2.22
C PHE A 140 -25.16 -18.71 0.89
N LEU A 141 -26.44 -18.91 0.58
CA LEU A 141 -27.06 -18.38 -0.63
C LEU A 141 -27.02 -16.86 -0.63
N TYR A 142 -27.37 -16.21 0.49
CA TYR A 142 -27.28 -14.75 0.66
C TYR A 142 -25.87 -14.24 0.39
N ARG A 143 -24.84 -14.87 0.99
CA ARG A 143 -23.43 -14.49 0.73
C ARG A 143 -23.06 -14.60 -0.75
N ARG A 144 -23.52 -15.64 -1.43
CA ARG A 144 -23.28 -15.79 -2.88
C ARG A 144 -24.02 -14.75 -3.71
N PHE A 145 -25.26 -14.45 -3.33
CA PHE A 145 -26.10 -13.46 -4.00
C PHE A 145 -25.46 -12.06 -3.92
N VAL A 146 -25.07 -11.64 -2.72
CA VAL A 146 -24.39 -10.36 -2.53
C VAL A 146 -23.04 -10.33 -3.26
N LEU A 147 -22.27 -11.42 -3.25
CA LEU A 147 -21.03 -11.50 -4.04
C LEU A 147 -21.26 -11.42 -5.55
N HIS A 148 -22.39 -11.93 -6.06
CA HIS A 148 -22.77 -11.81 -7.46
C HIS A 148 -23.09 -10.35 -7.79
N ALA A 149 -23.89 -9.70 -6.96
CA ALA A 149 -24.26 -8.29 -7.11
C ALA A 149 -23.02 -7.37 -7.09
N VAL A 150 -22.06 -7.63 -6.20
CA VAL A 150 -20.78 -6.90 -6.19
C VAL A 150 -19.99 -7.09 -7.49
N ARG A 151 -20.04 -8.28 -8.11
CA ARG A 151 -19.42 -8.49 -9.43
C ARG A 151 -20.13 -7.75 -10.55
N GLN A 152 -21.40 -7.45 -10.38
CA GLN A 152 -22.21 -6.66 -11.32
C GLN A 152 -22.01 -5.15 -11.13
N GLY A 153 -21.27 -4.71 -10.10
CA GLY A 153 -20.94 -3.30 -9.87
C GLY A 153 -21.58 -2.69 -8.62
N VAL A 154 -22.28 -3.47 -7.80
CA VAL A 154 -22.80 -3.00 -6.51
C VAL A 154 -21.64 -2.74 -5.55
N THR A 155 -21.58 -1.53 -4.99
CA THR A 155 -20.59 -1.19 -3.98
C THR A 155 -21.13 -1.53 -2.61
N VAL A 156 -20.57 -2.55 -1.96
CA VAL A 156 -20.93 -2.95 -0.60
C VAL A 156 -19.75 -2.82 0.35
N LYS A 157 -19.96 -2.20 1.51
CA LYS A 157 -18.97 -1.98 2.57
C LYS A 157 -19.10 -3.05 3.65
N GLU A 158 -18.00 -3.40 4.31
CA GLU A 158 -17.97 -4.45 5.35
C GLU A 158 -18.84 -4.12 6.58
N THR A 159 -19.08 -2.84 6.82
CA THR A 159 -19.87 -2.34 7.96
C THR A 159 -21.37 -2.29 7.69
N GLN A 160 -21.81 -2.51 6.44
CA GLN A 160 -23.21 -2.37 6.08
C GLN A 160 -24.05 -3.50 6.68
N THR A 161 -25.23 -3.12 7.19
CA THR A 161 -26.25 -4.06 7.64
C THR A 161 -26.97 -4.70 6.45
N PRO A 162 -27.63 -5.86 6.62
CA PRO A 162 -28.36 -6.50 5.52
C PRO A 162 -29.41 -5.59 4.87
N LEU A 163 -30.04 -4.72 5.66
CA LEU A 163 -31.00 -3.72 5.18
C LEU A 163 -30.32 -2.60 4.37
N GLU A 164 -29.16 -2.10 4.83
CA GLU A 164 -28.36 -1.15 4.04
C GLU A 164 -27.85 -1.76 2.72
N ILE A 165 -27.54 -3.07 2.72
CA ILE A 165 -27.18 -3.79 1.50
C ILE A 165 -28.39 -3.88 0.55
N GLN A 166 -29.58 -4.16 1.08
CA GLN A 166 -30.82 -4.21 0.30
C GLN A 166 -31.12 -2.85 -0.36
N GLU A 167 -30.92 -1.73 0.35
CA GLU A 167 -31.06 -0.38 -0.23
C GLU A 167 -30.10 -0.18 -1.40
N ALA A 168 -28.81 -0.52 -1.23
CA ALA A 168 -27.82 -0.42 -2.29
C ALA A 168 -28.13 -1.34 -3.50
N LEU A 169 -28.76 -2.50 -3.26
CA LEU A 169 -29.22 -3.39 -4.33
C LEU A 169 -30.43 -2.82 -5.06
N ARG A 170 -31.35 -2.18 -4.33
CA ARG A 170 -32.54 -1.52 -4.89
C ARG A 170 -32.17 -0.35 -5.79
N GLU A 171 -31.14 0.42 -5.45
CA GLU A 171 -30.60 1.48 -6.32
C GLU A 171 -30.12 0.96 -7.69
N GLN A 172 -29.71 -0.32 -7.75
CA GLN A 172 -29.31 -0.99 -8.99
C GLN A 172 -30.42 -1.84 -9.62
N ALA A 173 -31.68 -1.64 -9.19
CA ALA A 173 -32.84 -2.40 -9.64
C ALA A 173 -32.71 -3.93 -9.45
N ILE A 174 -31.93 -4.38 -8.45
CA ILE A 174 -31.77 -5.79 -8.12
C ILE A 174 -32.81 -6.17 -7.06
N GLU A 175 -33.74 -7.05 -7.44
CA GLU A 175 -34.73 -7.63 -6.54
C GLU A 175 -34.03 -8.42 -5.42
N SER A 176 -34.20 -8.00 -4.17
CA SER A 176 -33.43 -8.52 -3.04
C SER A 176 -34.19 -8.61 -1.72
N GLU A 177 -35.45 -8.17 -1.67
CA GLU A 177 -36.27 -8.07 -0.46
C GLU A 177 -36.48 -9.44 0.19
N THR A 178 -37.08 -10.38 -0.54
CA THR A 178 -37.32 -11.75 -0.06
C THR A 178 -36.03 -12.45 0.39
N MET A 179 -34.93 -12.28 -0.36
CA MET A 179 -33.64 -12.87 -0.02
C MET A 179 -33.03 -12.26 1.26
N THR A 180 -33.21 -10.95 1.45
CA THR A 180 -32.75 -10.24 2.65
C THR A 180 -33.57 -10.65 3.86
N ASP A 181 -34.88 -10.78 3.72
CA ASP A 181 -35.78 -11.23 4.79
C ASP A 181 -35.47 -12.66 5.24
N LEU A 182 -35.30 -13.58 4.29
CA LEU A 182 -34.88 -14.95 4.59
C LEU A 182 -33.54 -14.97 5.32
N TYR A 183 -32.60 -14.11 4.93
CA TYR A 183 -31.32 -13.98 5.62
C TYR A 183 -31.48 -13.45 7.05
N ILE A 184 -32.27 -12.39 7.26
CA ILE A 184 -32.54 -11.83 8.59
C ILE A 184 -33.20 -12.89 9.48
N ARG A 185 -34.23 -13.59 8.97
CA ARG A 185 -34.88 -14.72 9.67
C ARG A 185 -33.90 -15.83 10.00
N SER A 186 -33.00 -16.19 9.08
CA SER A 186 -31.98 -17.23 9.33
C SER A 186 -30.96 -16.87 10.41
N ARG A 187 -30.80 -15.58 10.71
CA ARG A 187 -29.77 -15.08 11.63
C ARG A 187 -30.32 -14.64 12.98
N TYR A 188 -31.52 -14.06 12.99
CA TYR A 188 -32.14 -13.49 14.19
C TYR A 188 -33.53 -14.07 14.49
N GLY A 189 -34.11 -14.83 13.56
CA GLY A 189 -35.39 -15.50 13.74
C GLY A 189 -35.27 -16.71 14.66
N LYS A 190 -36.32 -16.95 15.45
CA LYS A 190 -36.44 -18.13 16.32
C LYS A 190 -37.10 -19.32 15.63
N GLU A 191 -37.76 -19.07 14.50
CA GLU A 191 -38.48 -20.09 13.73
C GLU A 191 -37.52 -20.94 12.89
N SER A 192 -37.84 -22.22 12.75
CA SER A 192 -37.13 -23.13 11.84
C SER A 192 -37.48 -22.83 10.39
N LEU A 193 -36.46 -22.61 9.56
CA LEU A 193 -36.61 -22.42 8.12
C LEU A 193 -36.87 -23.75 7.41
N THR A 194 -37.81 -23.73 6.47
CA THR A 194 -38.23 -24.89 5.69
C THR A 194 -37.37 -25.07 4.44
N ASP A 195 -37.47 -26.22 3.77
CA ASP A 195 -36.78 -26.45 2.51
C ASP A 195 -37.34 -25.55 1.39
N CYS A 196 -38.63 -25.19 1.45
CA CYS A 196 -39.25 -24.22 0.55
C CYS A 196 -38.56 -22.85 0.62
N ASP A 197 -38.22 -22.38 1.82
CA ASP A 197 -37.47 -21.13 2.02
C ASP A 197 -36.07 -21.19 1.34
N VAL A 198 -35.42 -22.35 1.41
CA VAL A 198 -34.10 -22.57 0.77
C VAL A 198 -34.22 -22.56 -0.74
N GLU A 199 -35.24 -23.21 -1.29
CA GLU A 199 -35.53 -23.21 -2.72
C GLU A 199 -35.82 -21.79 -3.23
N GLN A 200 -36.64 -21.05 -2.49
CA GLN A 200 -36.93 -19.64 -2.80
C GLN A 200 -35.65 -18.80 -2.81
N ALA A 201 -34.79 -18.93 -1.80
CA ALA A 201 -33.49 -18.25 -1.78
C ALA A 201 -32.58 -18.67 -2.95
N ALA A 202 -32.66 -19.92 -3.39
CA ALA A 202 -31.85 -20.42 -4.50
C ALA A 202 -32.25 -19.81 -5.85
N THR A 203 -33.53 -19.46 -6.05
CA THR A 203 -34.01 -18.85 -7.30
C THR A 203 -33.23 -17.58 -7.66
N PHE A 204 -32.87 -16.74 -6.68
CA PHE A 204 -32.09 -15.51 -6.87
C PHE A 204 -30.69 -15.71 -7.46
N LEU A 205 -30.13 -16.92 -7.38
CA LEU A 205 -28.83 -17.25 -7.96
C LEU A 205 -28.92 -17.90 -9.34
N TYR A 206 -30.06 -18.53 -9.65
CA TYR A 206 -30.25 -19.30 -10.88
C TYR A 206 -31.21 -18.65 -11.89
N LYS A 207 -31.91 -17.58 -11.50
CA LYS A 207 -32.68 -16.71 -12.41
C LYS A 207 -31.68 -16.05 -13.37
N LYS A 208 -31.61 -16.60 -14.59
CA LYS A 208 -30.83 -16.09 -15.72
C LYS A 208 -31.63 -15.05 -16.48
#